data_AF-A0A2N0WLG2-F1
#
_entry.id   AF-A0A2N0WLG2-F1
#
_cell.length_a   1.000
_cell.length_b   1.000
_cell.length_c   1.000
_cell.angle_alpha   90.00
_cell.angle_beta   90.00
_cell.angle_gamma   90.00
#
_symmetry.space_group_name_H-M   'P 1'
#
loop_
_entity.id
_entity.type
_entity.pdbx_description
1 polymer ?
#
loop_
_entity_poly.entity_id
_entity_poly.type
_entity_poly.pdbx_seq_one_letter_code
_entity_poly.pdbx_strand_id
1 'polypeptide(L)'
;MSQSKDKTTNQESVLSNMMMSDSALTQAYLTQQRVAQYGFDWPSWHGVLEKVKEEVEEVNNELEADVIDLCKVKDEIGDLLFAVVNLARNQGLDPETVLSEATKKFTNRFLQVEALLHREDSNIKQANLSEMEQAWQKVKLNELECD
;
A
#
# COMPACT_ATOMS: atom_id res chain seq x y z
N MET A 1 23.87 -5.78 -55.02
CA MET A 1 24.80 -5.17 -54.06
C MET A 1 24.02 -4.14 -53.26
N SER A 2 24.07 -4.29 -51.92
CA SER A 2 23.72 -3.42 -50.78
C SER A 2 22.61 -2.36 -50.96
N GLN A 3 21.42 -2.50 -50.37
CA GLN A 3 21.08 -2.30 -48.94
C GLN A 3 21.81 -1.13 -48.25
N SER A 4 21.05 -0.09 -47.88
CA SER A 4 21.25 0.66 -46.64
C SER A 4 19.87 0.96 -46.03
N LYS A 5 19.47 0.09 -45.11
CA LYS A 5 18.37 0.33 -44.16
C LYS A 5 18.89 1.26 -43.08
N ASP A 6 18.20 2.37 -42.87
CA ASP A 6 18.45 3.26 -41.75
C ASP A 6 17.97 2.57 -40.45
N LYS A 7 18.90 2.33 -39.53
CA LYS A 7 18.66 1.67 -38.24
C LYS A 7 18.33 2.73 -37.20
N THR A 8 17.06 3.04 -37.03
CA THR A 8 16.58 3.71 -35.82
C THR A 8 16.64 2.68 -34.68
N THR A 9 17.70 2.77 -33.88
CA THR A 9 17.87 1.97 -32.67
C THR A 9 16.94 2.56 -31.61
N ASN A 10 15.67 2.14 -31.62
CA ASN A 10 14.75 2.44 -30.55
C ASN A 10 15.23 1.63 -29.34
N GLN A 11 15.90 2.29 -28.38
CA GLN A 11 16.16 1.69 -27.09
C GLN A 11 14.80 1.50 -26.41
N GLU A 12 14.20 0.33 -26.59
CA GLU A 12 12.98 -0.06 -25.91
C GLU A 12 13.22 0.03 -24.41
N SER A 13 12.60 1.05 -23.79
CA SER A 13 12.65 1.28 -22.36
C SER A 13 12.24 0.01 -21.63
N VAL A 14 12.95 -0.30 -20.54
CA VAL A 14 12.64 -1.40 -19.61
C VAL A 14 11.26 -1.21 -18.94
N LEU A 15 10.45 -0.22 -19.31
CA LEU A 15 9.13 0.01 -18.72
C LEU A 15 7.98 -0.06 -19.74
N SER A 16 8.24 -0.22 -21.04
CA SER A 16 7.22 -0.06 -22.09
C SER A 16 6.19 -1.19 -22.24
N ASN A 17 6.23 -2.23 -21.39
CA ASN A 17 5.33 -3.39 -21.48
C ASN A 17 4.38 -3.56 -20.27
N MET A 18 4.23 -2.57 -19.39
CA MET A 18 3.17 -2.60 -18.38
C MET A 18 1.85 -2.21 -19.03
N MET A 19 0.89 -3.13 -19.03
CA MET A 19 -0.45 -2.91 -19.61
C MET A 19 -1.18 -1.84 -18.80
N MET A 20 -1.82 -0.89 -19.49
CA MET A 20 -2.54 0.24 -18.88
C MET A 20 -3.85 -0.15 -18.15
N SER A 21 -4.02 -1.42 -17.79
CA SER A 21 -5.20 -1.97 -17.09
C SER A 21 -4.95 -2.29 -15.61
N ASP A 22 -3.71 -2.16 -15.15
CA ASP A 22 -3.31 -2.63 -13.82
C ASP A 22 -3.49 -1.53 -12.77
N SER A 23 -3.85 -1.89 -11.53
CA SER A 23 -3.94 -0.93 -10.42
C SER A 23 -2.59 -0.26 -10.16
N ALA A 24 -2.58 0.88 -9.46
CA ALA A 24 -1.33 1.55 -9.09
C ALA A 24 -0.40 0.66 -8.26
N LEU A 25 -0.94 -0.21 -7.39
CA LEU A 25 -0.16 -1.17 -6.60
C LEU A 25 0.47 -2.24 -7.49
N THR A 26 -0.29 -2.78 -8.45
CA THR A 26 0.24 -3.76 -9.41
C THR A 26 1.31 -3.13 -10.29
N GLN A 27 1.13 -1.89 -10.76
CA GLN A 27 2.16 -1.18 -11.54
C GLN A 27 3.45 -0.98 -10.72
N ALA A 28 3.35 -0.56 -9.46
CA ALA A 28 4.49 -0.41 -8.57
C ALA A 28 5.21 -1.76 -8.33
N TYR A 29 4.44 -2.82 -8.05
CA TYR A 29 4.95 -4.18 -7.86
C TYR A 29 5.71 -4.69 -9.09
N LEU A 30 5.12 -4.59 -10.29
CA LEU A 30 5.74 -5.01 -11.54
C LEU A 30 6.98 -4.18 -11.88
N THR A 31 6.95 -2.87 -11.59
CA THR A 31 8.12 -1.99 -11.76
C THR A 31 9.28 -2.46 -10.92
N GLN A 32 9.05 -2.71 -9.63
CA GLN A 32 10.08 -3.18 -8.72
C GLN A 32 10.57 -4.58 -9.07
N GLN A 33 9.66 -5.49 -9.47
CA GLN A 33 10.03 -6.83 -9.94
C GLN A 33 10.92 -6.76 -11.18
N ARG A 34 10.67 -5.82 -12.10
CA ARG A 34 11.44 -5.68 -13.33
C ARG A 34 12.84 -5.11 -13.08
N VAL A 35 12.98 -4.09 -12.23
CA VAL A 35 14.31 -3.54 -11.91
C VAL A 35 15.14 -4.51 -11.06
N ALA A 36 14.50 -5.33 -10.22
CA ALA A 36 15.16 -6.38 -9.46
C ALA A 36 15.86 -7.42 -10.35
N GLN A 37 15.34 -7.69 -11.56
CA GLN A 37 15.98 -8.60 -12.54
C GLN A 37 17.37 -8.10 -12.99
N TYR A 38 17.66 -6.82 -12.83
CA TYR A 38 18.95 -6.20 -13.14
C TYR A 38 19.83 -6.02 -11.90
N GLY A 39 19.45 -6.61 -10.75
CA GLY A 39 20.18 -6.50 -9.49
C GLY A 39 19.87 -5.25 -8.68
N PHE A 40 18.89 -4.43 -9.09
CA PHE A 40 18.39 -3.31 -8.29
C PHE A 40 17.35 -3.81 -7.28
N ASP A 41 17.83 -4.56 -6.30
CA ASP A 41 17.00 -5.13 -5.23
C ASP A 41 17.76 -5.15 -3.89
N TRP A 42 17.01 -5.15 -2.80
CA TRP A 42 17.56 -5.26 -1.46
C TRP A 42 17.86 -6.73 -1.13
N PRO A 43 19.03 -7.02 -0.53
CA PRO A 43 19.43 -8.40 -0.24
C PRO A 43 18.65 -9.02 0.93
N SER A 44 17.96 -8.22 1.73
CA SER A 44 17.14 -8.71 2.85
C SER A 44 15.98 -7.77 3.16
N TRP A 45 14.95 -8.32 3.80
CA TRP A 45 13.79 -7.58 4.26
C TRP A 45 14.12 -6.45 5.25
N HIS A 46 15.23 -6.56 5.98
CA HIS A 46 15.67 -5.52 6.92
C HIS A 46 15.92 -4.20 6.18
N GLY A 47 16.63 -4.22 5.04
CA GLY A 47 16.91 -3.00 4.28
C GLY A 47 15.64 -2.37 3.70
N VAL A 48 14.70 -3.20 3.26
CA VAL A 48 13.40 -2.72 2.78
C VAL A 48 12.59 -2.08 3.91
N LEU A 49 12.59 -2.69 5.10
CA LEU A 49 11.89 -2.15 6.26
C LEU A 49 12.51 -0.85 6.77
N GLU A 50 13.84 -0.73 6.77
CA GLU A 50 14.50 0.54 7.10
C GLU A 50 14.11 1.64 6.12
N LYS A 51 14.01 1.34 4.82
CA LYS A 51 13.52 2.33 3.85
C LYS A 51 12.07 2.73 4.14
N VAL A 52 11.18 1.80 4.48
CA VAL A 52 9.80 2.16 4.90
C VAL A 52 9.81 3.12 6.10
N LYS A 53 10.69 2.91 7.09
CA LYS A 53 10.81 3.83 8.24
C LYS A 53 11.32 5.20 7.82
N GLU A 54 12.32 5.26 6.93
CA GLU A 54 12.84 6.51 6.37
C GLU A 54 11.72 7.34 5.72
N GLU A 55 10.90 6.72 4.86
CA GLU A 55 9.77 7.41 4.21
C GLU A 55 8.71 7.89 5.22
N VAL A 56 8.49 7.15 6.32
CA VAL A 56 7.60 7.61 7.40
C VAL A 56 8.13 8.88 8.07
N GLU A 57 9.45 8.95 8.30
CA GLU A 57 10.07 10.14 8.87
C GLU A 57 10.05 11.32 7.88
N GLU A 58 10.22 11.07 6.59
CA GLU A 58 10.12 12.11 5.54
C GLU A 58 8.70 12.70 5.47
N VAL A 59 7.66 11.86 5.49
CA VAL A 59 6.26 12.31 5.63
C VAL A 59 6.06 13.13 6.92
N ASN A 60 6.60 12.66 8.05
CA ASN A 60 6.47 13.37 9.33
C ASN A 60 7.11 14.76 9.28
N ASN A 61 8.32 14.86 8.72
CA ASN A 61 9.05 16.11 8.59
C ASN A 61 8.28 17.16 7.76
N GLU A 62 7.67 16.76 6.65
CA GLU A 62 6.89 17.67 5.80
C GLU A 62 5.55 18.08 6.46
N LEU A 63 4.97 17.24 7.33
CA LEU A 63 3.77 17.56 8.10
C LEU A 63 4.04 18.44 9.33
N GLU A 64 5.24 18.38 9.91
CA GLU A 64 5.66 19.19 11.07
C GLU A 64 6.26 20.54 10.69
N ALA A 65 6.43 20.83 9.39
CA ALA A 65 6.94 22.10 8.92
C ALA A 65 6.06 23.29 9.34
N ASP A 66 6.68 24.44 9.62
CA ASP A 66 5.97 25.69 9.97
C ASP A 66 4.95 26.11 8.89
N VAL A 67 5.25 25.78 7.63
CA VAL A 67 4.36 25.95 6.48
C VAL A 67 4.35 24.65 5.70
N ILE A 68 3.18 23.99 5.68
CA ILE A 68 2.99 22.71 5.01
C ILE A 68 2.89 22.94 3.50
N ASP A 69 3.80 22.31 2.75
CA ASP A 69 3.71 22.21 1.29
C ASP A 69 3.04 20.88 0.89
N LEU A 70 1.78 20.96 0.48
CA LEU A 70 0.99 19.77 0.11
C LEU A 70 1.55 19.02 -1.10
N CYS A 71 2.34 19.67 -1.96
CA CYS A 71 2.99 18.97 -3.08
C CYS A 71 4.05 18.01 -2.55
N LYS A 72 4.87 18.46 -1.60
CA LYS A 72 5.89 17.61 -0.98
C LYS A 72 5.29 16.50 -0.15
N VAL A 73 4.31 16.82 0.71
CA VAL A 73 3.59 15.80 1.50
C VAL A 73 3.02 14.70 0.60
N LYS A 74 2.49 15.08 -0.57
CA LYS A 74 1.98 14.11 -1.55
C LYS A 74 3.10 13.24 -2.12
N ASP A 75 4.26 13.82 -2.44
CA ASP A 75 5.40 13.08 -2.99
C ASP A 75 5.92 12.07 -1.95
N GLU A 76 6.13 12.48 -0.69
CA GLU A 76 6.60 11.58 0.38
C GLU A 76 5.57 10.47 0.71
N ILE A 77 4.27 10.77 0.68
CA ILE A 77 3.23 9.73 0.81
C ILE A 77 3.32 8.73 -0.35
N GLY A 78 3.63 9.21 -1.56
CA GLY A 78 3.83 8.37 -2.73
C GLY A 78 5.01 7.41 -2.54
N ASP A 79 6.14 7.91 -2.07
CA ASP A 79 7.35 7.13 -1.84
C ASP A 79 7.18 6.14 -0.66
N LEU A 80 6.47 6.53 0.40
CA LEU A 80 6.04 5.62 1.47
C LEU A 80 5.20 4.46 0.94
N LEU A 81 4.18 4.74 0.12
CA LEU A 81 3.35 3.69 -0.48
C LEU A 81 4.19 2.77 -1.38
N PHE A 82 5.13 3.33 -2.15
CA PHE A 82 6.03 2.57 -3.00
C PHE A 82 6.98 1.67 -2.19
N ALA A 83 7.51 2.16 -1.07
CA ALA A 83 8.34 1.40 -0.14
C ALA A 83 7.56 0.25 0.52
N VAL A 84 6.30 0.47 0.90
CA VAL A 84 5.42 -0.59 1.44
C VAL A 84 5.14 -1.67 0.40
N VAL A 85 4.90 -1.30 -0.86
CA VAL A 85 4.79 -2.26 -1.98
C VAL A 85 6.06 -3.11 -2.11
N ASN A 86 7.22 -2.48 -1.95
CA ASN A 86 8.50 -3.17 -1.99
C ASN A 86 8.66 -4.18 -0.84
N LEU A 87 8.18 -3.83 0.36
CA LEU A 87 8.17 -4.73 1.50
C LEU A 87 7.31 -5.97 1.22
N ALA A 88 6.10 -5.78 0.70
CA ALA A 88 5.22 -6.89 0.31
C ALA A 88 5.89 -7.78 -0.75
N ARG A 89 6.45 -7.18 -1.81
CA ARG A 89 7.16 -7.91 -2.86
C ARG A 89 8.34 -8.70 -2.33
N ASN A 90 9.14 -8.13 -1.43
CA ASN A 90 10.30 -8.81 -0.83
C ASN A 90 9.89 -10.04 -0.01
N GLN A 91 8.67 -10.05 0.53
CA GLN A 91 8.07 -11.21 1.21
C GLN A 91 7.35 -12.19 0.25
N GLY A 92 7.39 -11.95 -1.06
CA GLY A 92 6.69 -12.77 -2.06
C GLY A 92 5.16 -12.59 -2.05
N LEU A 93 4.68 -11.47 -1.51
CA LEU A 93 3.25 -11.15 -1.43
C LEU A 93 2.85 -10.21 -2.55
N ASP A 94 1.67 -10.44 -3.13
CA ASP A 94 1.02 -9.51 -4.06
C ASP A 94 0.33 -8.38 -3.28
N PRO A 95 0.78 -7.11 -3.40
CA PRO A 95 0.28 -6.02 -2.57
C PRO A 95 -1.20 -5.69 -2.83
N GLU A 96 -1.68 -5.87 -4.07
CA GLU A 96 -3.09 -5.65 -4.41
C GLU A 96 -3.98 -6.65 -3.65
N THR A 97 -3.63 -7.93 -3.68
CA THR A 97 -4.32 -8.99 -2.94
C THR A 97 -4.28 -8.73 -1.44
N VAL A 98 -3.11 -8.44 -0.87
CA VAL A 98 -2.94 -8.16 0.56
C VAL A 98 -3.82 -6.99 1.01
N LEU A 99 -3.83 -5.89 0.26
CA LEU A 99 -4.65 -4.73 0.61
C LEU A 99 -6.16 -5.02 0.45
N SER A 100 -6.55 -5.77 -0.59
CA SER A 100 -7.93 -6.20 -0.81
C SER A 100 -8.46 -7.03 0.36
N GLU A 101 -7.67 -8.00 0.84
CA GLU A 101 -8.02 -8.84 2.00
C GLU A 101 -8.10 -8.03 3.29
N ALA A 102 -7.14 -7.14 3.52
CA ALA A 102 -7.15 -6.25 4.68
C ALA A 102 -8.41 -5.35 4.69
N THR A 103 -8.79 -4.82 3.52
CA THR A 103 -9.99 -4.00 3.34
C THR A 103 -11.25 -4.80 3.64
N LYS A 104 -11.40 -6.01 3.07
CA LYS A 104 -12.54 -6.89 3.32
C LYS A 104 -12.68 -7.21 4.81
N LYS A 105 -11.57 -7.54 5.48
CA LYS A 105 -11.55 -7.80 6.93
C LYS A 105 -12.02 -6.58 7.71
N PHE A 106 -11.54 -5.38 7.37
CA PHE A 106 -11.99 -4.14 8.02
C PHE A 106 -13.50 -3.91 7.79
N THR A 107 -13.98 -4.03 6.56
CA THR A 107 -15.40 -3.85 6.22
C THR A 107 -16.29 -4.81 6.99
N ASN A 108 -15.93 -6.10 7.03
CA ASN A 108 -16.70 -7.11 7.76
C ASN A 108 -16.74 -6.81 9.26
N ARG A 109 -15.64 -6.36 9.84
CA ARG A 109 -15.60 -5.95 11.26
C ARG A 109 -16.46 -4.74 11.52
N PHE A 110 -16.40 -3.74 10.66
CA PHE A 110 -17.18 -2.52 10.81
C PHE A 110 -18.68 -2.78 10.72
N LEU A 111 -19.12 -3.67 9.82
CA LEU A 111 -20.52 -4.11 9.74
C LEU A 111 -20.98 -4.81 11.02
N GLN A 112 -20.11 -5.62 11.64
CA GLN A 112 -20.41 -6.25 12.92
C GLN A 112 -20.48 -5.23 14.07
N VAL A 113 -19.61 -4.21 14.07
CA VAL A 113 -19.66 -3.10 15.02
C VAL A 113 -20.99 -2.35 14.91
N GLU A 114 -21.41 -2.02 13.68
CA GLU A 114 -22.69 -1.38 13.44
C GLU A 114 -23.87 -2.23 13.96
N ALA A 115 -23.87 -3.53 13.66
CA ALA A 115 -24.89 -4.46 14.14
C ALA A 115 -24.90 -4.60 15.67
N LEU A 116 -23.73 -4.57 16.32
CA LEU A 116 -23.60 -4.64 17.76
C LEU A 116 -24.15 -3.38 18.43
N LEU A 117 -23.76 -2.20 17.95
CA LEU A 117 -24.27 -0.92 18.47
C LEU A 117 -25.80 -0.83 18.32
N HIS A 118 -26.33 -1.29 17.20
CA HIS A 118 -27.78 -1.33 16.97
C HIS A 118 -28.51 -2.28 17.95
N ARG A 119 -27.89 -3.38 18.38
CA ARG A 119 -28.46 -4.28 19.40
C ARG A 119 -28.43 -3.67 20.80
N GLU A 120 -27.51 -2.75 21.06
CA GLU A 120 -27.35 -2.02 22.32
C GLU A 120 -28.16 -0.70 22.33
N ASP A 121 -29.20 -0.59 21.49
CA ASP A 121 -30.06 0.60 21.31
C ASP A 121 -29.30 1.90 20.98
N SER A 122 -28.08 1.76 20.46
CA SER A 122 -27.23 2.85 19.95
C SER A 122 -27.12 2.78 18.43
N ASN A 123 -26.42 3.74 17.80
CA ASN A 123 -26.07 3.65 16.38
C ASN A 123 -24.77 4.40 16.08
N ILE A 124 -24.18 4.08 14.92
CA ILE A 124 -22.87 4.61 14.51
C ILE A 124 -22.84 6.15 14.40
N LYS A 125 -23.98 6.80 14.14
CA LYS A 125 -24.07 8.26 14.02
C LYS A 125 -24.06 8.97 15.38
N GLN A 126 -24.39 8.24 16.44
CA GLN A 126 -24.48 8.76 17.81
C GLN A 126 -23.33 8.26 18.69
N ALA A 127 -22.72 7.13 18.31
CA ALA A 127 -21.60 6.55 19.02
C ALA A 127 -20.37 7.46 18.95
N ASN A 128 -19.72 7.67 20.08
CA ASN A 128 -18.42 8.31 20.13
C ASN A 128 -17.29 7.32 19.80
N LEU A 129 -16.07 7.83 19.59
CA LEU A 129 -14.93 7.00 19.21
C LEU A 129 -14.60 5.89 20.23
N SER A 130 -14.79 6.16 21.53
CA SER A 130 -14.56 5.16 22.59
C SER A 130 -15.57 4.03 22.51
N GLU A 131 -16.85 4.34 22.27
CA GLU A 131 -17.91 3.34 22.09
C GLU A 131 -17.68 2.48 20.85
N MET A 132 -17.29 3.11 19.73
CA MET A 132 -16.93 2.40 18.50
C MET A 132 -15.73 1.49 18.69
N GLU A 133 -14.70 1.94 19.41
CA GLU A 133 -13.51 1.13 19.71
C GLU A 133 -13.84 -0.04 20.64
N GLN A 134 -14.67 0.16 21.66
CA GLN A 134 -15.13 -0.93 22.54
C GLN A 134 -15.91 -2.00 21.75
N ALA A 135 -16.83 -1.57 20.88
CA ALA A 135 -17.55 -2.47 20.00
C ALA A 135 -16.59 -3.20 19.03
N TRP A 136 -15.59 -2.51 18.49
CA TRP A 136 -14.56 -3.07 17.62
C TRP A 136 -13.74 -4.16 18.30
N GLN A 137 -13.33 -3.96 19.55
CA GLN A 137 -12.61 -4.97 20.32
C GLN A 137 -13.48 -6.18 20.64
N LYS A 138 -14.76 -5.99 20.98
CA LYS A 138 -15.72 -7.11 21.15
C LYS A 138 -15.84 -7.96 19.87
N VAL A 139 -15.95 -7.32 18.71
CA VAL A 139 -16.02 -8.01 17.40
C VAL A 139 -14.75 -8.83 17.14
N LYS A 140 -13.56 -8.24 17.37
CA LYS A 140 -12.29 -8.96 17.20
C LYS A 140 -12.18 -10.20 18.09
N LEU A 141 -12.63 -10.13 19.34
CA LEU A 141 -12.60 -11.26 20.26
C LEU A 141 -13.48 -12.42 19.77
N ASN A 142 -14.68 -12.11 19.28
CA ASN A 142 -15.61 -13.13 18.76
C ASN A 142 -15.09 -13.85 17.49
N GLU A 143 -14.27 -13.17 16.66
CA GLU A 143 -13.61 -13.81 15.50
C GLU A 143 -12.56 -14.83 15.94
N LEU A 144 -11.81 -14.54 17.01
CA LEU A 144 -10.74 -15.42 17.51
C LEU A 144 -11.25 -16.66 18.26
N GLU A 145 -12.49 -16.64 18.74
CA GLU A 145 -13.11 -17.79 19.41
C GLU A 145 -13.75 -18.79 18.44
N CYS A 146 -13.86 -18.45 17.15
CA CYS A 146 -14.49 -19.28 16.11
C CYS A 146 -13.51 -19.93 15.11
N ASP A 147 -12.21 -19.65 15.20
CA ASP A 147 -11.11 -20.33 14.46
C ASP A 147 -10.51 -21.48 15.30
#